data_AF-A0A534K0A7-F1
#
_entry.id   AF-A0A534K0A7-F1
#
_cell.length_a   1.000
_cell.length_b   1.000
_cell.length_c   1.000
_cell.angle_alpha   90.00
_cell.angle_beta   90.00
_cell.angle_gamma   90.00
#
_symmetry.space_group_name_H-M   'P 1'
#
loop_
_entity.id
_entity.type
_entity.pdbx_description
1 polymer ?
#
loop_
_entity_poly.entity_id
_entity_poly.type
_entity_poly.pdbx_seq_one_letter_code
_entity_poly.pdbx_strand_id
1 'polypeptide(L)'
;MPRAGAGELYAYPYPGAPTLPSQTEKGLRNISQTIILFVLIDAMGIVLLLAFLPLIAAAVISPSDPGFLAAAITILAVVCVLLVVIVIGLILGLVGLLALHKGRDEFGPAHAQKIDHGLIVLIIGIIVPGVVSGIGGTSAGGLGTVGLSPQITLVGALSELAGGVLGALLVGLFLLWSIEALATPQIRQRGMMAFILGLAAGIARGVASLAVLYAVGPPSSAATLAQFIPYIIPGTVSAGLSIASLAVWYLAYKAVLDRFKRGELRAAPPAIMMPPPYPPAYYPYPQPYVPQPAPPPPAEPPPASPPPNP
;
A
#
# COMPACT_ATOMS: atom_id res chain seq x y z
N MET A 1 -32.48 -19.52 20.97
CA MET A 1 -31.17 -19.13 20.42
C MET A 1 -31.23 -19.12 18.89
N PRO A 2 -31.18 -17.95 18.25
CA PRO A 2 -30.66 -17.78 16.90
C PRO A 2 -29.40 -16.90 16.90
N ARG A 3 -28.46 -17.24 16.01
CA ARG A 3 -27.10 -16.69 15.88
C ARG A 3 -27.11 -15.24 15.37
N ALA A 4 -26.31 -14.41 16.03
CA ALA A 4 -25.91 -13.08 15.56
C ALA A 4 -25.16 -13.19 14.23
N GLY A 5 -25.70 -12.54 13.20
CA GLY A 5 -25.07 -12.38 11.89
C GLY A 5 -25.02 -10.89 11.55
N ALA A 6 -23.90 -10.49 10.96
CA ALA A 6 -23.59 -9.16 10.42
C ALA A 6 -23.44 -8.04 11.47
N GLY A 7 -22.19 -7.75 11.82
CA GLY A 7 -21.83 -6.47 12.42
C GLY A 7 -22.19 -5.36 11.45
N GLU A 8 -23.26 -4.64 11.78
CA GLU A 8 -23.65 -3.41 11.11
C GLU A 8 -22.50 -2.41 11.23
N LEU A 9 -21.95 -2.02 10.08
CA LEU A 9 -21.10 -0.85 9.95
C LEU A 9 -21.89 0.34 10.49
N TYR A 10 -21.35 1.02 11.50
CA TYR A 10 -21.99 2.16 12.14
C TYR A 10 -22.40 3.21 11.11
N ALA A 11 -23.70 3.28 10.85
CA ALA A 11 -24.35 4.41 10.22
C ALA A 11 -24.85 5.33 11.33
N TYR A 12 -24.23 6.49 11.50
CA TYR A 12 -24.91 7.63 12.11
C TYR A 12 -24.74 8.88 11.22
N PRO A 13 -25.83 9.43 10.68
CA PRO A 13 -25.81 10.58 9.80
C PRO A 13 -25.87 11.88 10.61
N TYR A 14 -24.97 12.83 10.32
CA TYR A 14 -25.29 14.25 10.51
C TYR A 14 -25.60 14.83 9.12
N PRO A 15 -26.86 15.20 8.82
CA PRO A 15 -27.19 15.83 7.55
C PRO A 15 -26.52 17.22 7.50
N GLY A 16 -25.66 17.44 6.51
CA GLY A 16 -25.17 18.78 6.17
C GLY A 16 -23.75 19.16 6.61
N ALA A 17 -22.98 18.29 7.27
CA ALA A 17 -21.56 18.56 7.46
C ALA A 17 -20.81 18.37 6.13
N PRO A 18 -20.02 19.35 5.63
CA PRO A 18 -19.13 19.13 4.51
C PRO A 18 -18.20 17.98 4.87
N THR A 19 -18.31 16.86 4.16
CA THR A 19 -17.41 15.72 4.33
C THR A 19 -16.02 16.17 3.93
N LEU A 20 -15.19 16.51 4.92
CA LEU A 20 -13.76 16.73 4.71
C LEU A 20 -13.21 15.50 3.97
N PRO A 21 -12.38 15.67 2.91
CA PRO A 21 -11.86 14.55 2.15
C PRO A 21 -11.09 13.63 3.10
N SER A 22 -11.43 12.34 3.09
CA SER A 22 -10.89 11.37 4.04
C SER A 22 -9.39 11.19 3.84
N GLN A 23 -8.65 10.95 4.91
CA GLN A 23 -7.21 10.70 4.82
C GLN A 23 -6.94 9.40 4.04
N THR A 24 -7.83 8.41 4.19
CA THR A 24 -7.81 7.17 3.42
C THR A 24 -7.97 7.43 1.92
N GLU A 25 -8.91 8.30 1.50
CA GLU A 25 -9.10 8.65 0.08
C GLU A 25 -7.86 9.36 -0.48
N LYS A 26 -7.28 10.29 0.26
CA LYS A 26 -6.00 10.93 -0.07
C LYS A 26 -4.88 9.89 -0.25
N GLY A 27 -4.80 8.93 0.65
CA GLY A 27 -3.82 7.86 0.62
C GLY A 27 -3.96 6.96 -0.62
N LEU A 28 -5.18 6.48 -0.88
CA LEU A 28 -5.48 5.67 -2.07
C LEU A 28 -5.21 6.42 -3.38
N ARG A 29 -5.50 7.73 -3.42
CA ARG A 29 -5.19 8.55 -4.60
C ARG A 29 -3.70 8.63 -4.85
N ASN A 30 -2.90 8.92 -3.83
CA ASN A 30 -1.45 9.01 -3.97
C ASN A 30 -0.83 7.66 -4.34
N ILE A 31 -1.34 6.55 -3.79
CA ILE A 31 -0.94 5.20 -4.22
C ILE A 31 -1.32 4.95 -5.69
N SER A 32 -2.51 5.35 -6.13
CA SER A 32 -2.90 5.19 -7.54
C SER A 32 -2.00 5.97 -8.50
N GLN A 33 -1.55 7.18 -8.10
CA GLN A 33 -0.59 7.99 -8.86
C GLN A 33 0.79 7.33 -8.87
N THR A 34 1.21 6.76 -7.75
CA THR A 34 2.44 5.99 -7.64
C THR A 34 2.42 4.78 -8.58
N ILE A 35 1.31 4.04 -8.65
CA ILE A 35 1.14 2.92 -9.59
C ILE A 35 1.31 3.39 -11.05
N ILE A 36 0.73 4.53 -11.43
CA ILE A 36 0.90 5.09 -12.79
C ILE A 36 2.38 5.38 -13.07
N LEU A 37 3.10 5.98 -12.11
CA LEU A 37 4.53 6.24 -12.28
C LEU A 37 5.34 4.96 -12.44
N PHE A 38 5.03 3.91 -11.68
CA PHE A 38 5.68 2.61 -11.84
C PHE A 38 5.39 1.97 -13.19
N VAL A 39 4.17 2.09 -13.74
CA VAL A 39 3.88 1.66 -15.11
C VAL A 39 4.74 2.40 -16.13
N LEU A 40 4.90 3.72 -15.97
CA LEU A 40 5.75 4.52 -16.86
C LEU A 40 7.23 4.14 -16.73
N ILE A 41 7.69 3.88 -15.50
CA ILE A 41 9.06 3.43 -15.23
C ILE A 41 9.32 2.08 -15.89
N ASP A 42 8.42 1.11 -15.75
CA ASP A 42 8.57 -0.22 -16.37
C ASP A 42 8.52 -0.12 -17.91
N ALA A 43 7.63 0.70 -18.46
CA ALA A 43 7.55 0.93 -19.90
C ALA A 43 8.84 1.57 -20.45
N MET A 44 9.36 2.60 -19.76
CA MET A 44 10.65 3.21 -20.10
C MET A 44 11.81 2.23 -19.90
N GLY A 45 11.75 1.35 -18.90
CA GLY A 45 12.71 0.28 -18.69
C GLY A 45 12.80 -0.67 -19.89
N ILE A 46 11.66 -1.05 -20.48
CA ILE A 46 11.63 -1.88 -21.71
C ILE A 46 12.30 -1.14 -22.87
N VAL A 47 11.93 0.14 -23.10
CA VAL A 47 12.52 0.95 -24.17
C VAL A 47 14.03 1.09 -23.97
N LEU A 48 14.46 1.34 -22.74
CA LEU A 48 15.87 1.48 -22.40
C LEU A 48 16.62 0.16 -22.63
N LEU A 49 16.09 -0.98 -22.18
CA LEU A 49 16.68 -2.30 -22.43
C LEU A 49 16.88 -2.60 -23.92
N LEU A 50 15.92 -2.22 -24.76
CA LEU A 50 16.03 -2.37 -26.21
C LEU A 50 17.08 -1.41 -26.79
N ALA A 51 17.13 -0.16 -26.30
CA ALA A 51 18.12 0.83 -26.71
C ALA A 51 19.56 0.49 -26.26
N PHE A 52 19.71 -0.28 -25.18
CA PHE A 52 21.00 -0.76 -24.67
C PHE A 52 21.63 -1.86 -25.54
N LEU A 53 20.83 -2.62 -26.28
CA LEU A 53 21.29 -3.77 -27.06
C LEU A 53 22.45 -3.42 -28.03
N PRO A 54 22.39 -2.34 -28.83
CA PRO A 54 23.53 -1.91 -29.66
C PRO A 54 24.71 -1.36 -28.85
N LEU A 55 24.48 -0.77 -27.67
CA LEU A 55 25.55 -0.27 -26.80
C LEU A 55 26.37 -1.40 -26.19
N ILE A 56 25.70 -2.48 -25.75
CA ILE A 56 26.36 -3.68 -25.21
C ILE A 56 27.22 -4.33 -26.30
N ALA A 57 26.69 -4.41 -27.53
CA ALA A 57 27.47 -4.90 -28.67
C ALA A 57 28.70 -4.01 -28.94
N ALA A 58 28.55 -2.68 -28.93
CA ALA A 58 29.66 -1.75 -29.14
C ALA A 58 30.74 -1.81 -28.04
N ALA A 59 30.34 -2.00 -26.77
CA ALA A 59 31.26 -2.13 -25.63
C ALA A 59 32.27 -3.27 -25.77
N VAL A 60 31.87 -4.34 -26.46
CA VAL A 60 32.70 -5.54 -26.69
C VAL A 60 33.67 -5.35 -27.86
N ILE A 61 33.37 -4.46 -28.82
CA ILE A 61 34.17 -4.26 -30.06
C ILE A 61 35.22 -3.16 -29.89
N SER A 62 34.84 -2.02 -29.32
CA SER A 62 35.72 -0.85 -29.19
C SER A 62 35.23 0.07 -28.06
N PRO A 63 35.57 -0.25 -26.79
CA PRO A 63 35.17 0.55 -25.63
C PRO A 63 35.76 1.98 -25.65
N SER A 64 36.74 2.26 -26.52
CA SER A 64 37.40 3.55 -26.69
C SER A 64 36.86 4.40 -27.86
N ASP A 65 35.82 3.95 -28.57
CA ASP A 65 35.21 4.72 -29.66
C ASP A 65 34.43 5.94 -29.11
N PRO A 66 34.69 7.18 -29.60
CA PRO A 66 33.91 8.36 -29.21
C PRO A 66 32.39 8.19 -29.38
N GLY A 67 31.95 7.41 -30.38
CA GLY A 67 30.53 7.10 -30.58
C GLY A 67 29.93 6.26 -29.45
N PHE A 68 30.71 5.32 -28.90
CA PHE A 68 30.33 4.54 -27.73
C PHE A 68 30.23 5.42 -26.48
N LEU A 69 31.22 6.29 -26.27
CA LEU A 69 31.24 7.19 -25.10
C LEU A 69 30.04 8.16 -25.12
N ALA A 70 29.70 8.72 -26.28
CA ALA A 70 28.53 9.59 -26.45
C ALA A 70 27.23 8.82 -26.15
N ALA A 71 27.06 7.62 -26.69
CA ALA A 71 25.89 6.80 -26.45
C ALA A 71 25.77 6.38 -24.97
N ALA A 72 26.87 6.00 -24.32
CA ALA A 72 26.90 5.68 -22.89
C ALA A 72 26.50 6.88 -22.02
N ILE A 73 26.98 8.09 -22.33
CA ILE A 73 26.61 9.32 -21.61
C ILE A 73 25.12 9.63 -21.79
N THR A 74 24.57 9.51 -23.00
CA THR A 74 23.13 9.76 -23.22
C THR A 74 22.25 8.80 -22.43
N ILE A 75 22.64 7.52 -22.40
CA ILE A 75 21.94 6.49 -21.64
C ILE A 75 22.05 6.75 -20.13
N LEU A 76 23.24 7.13 -19.64
CA LEU A 76 23.43 7.52 -18.24
C LEU A 76 22.51 8.69 -17.87
N ALA A 77 22.39 9.71 -18.75
CA ALA A 77 21.48 10.82 -18.53
C ALA A 77 20.01 10.38 -18.44
N VAL A 78 19.57 9.45 -19.29
CA VAL A 78 18.22 8.87 -19.24
C VAL A 78 18.01 8.09 -17.94
N VAL A 79 18.99 7.29 -17.50
CA VAL A 79 18.95 6.59 -16.20
C VAL A 79 18.84 7.60 -15.04
N CYS A 80 19.58 8.70 -15.07
CA CYS A 80 19.49 9.74 -14.06
C CYS A 80 18.09 10.38 -14.02
N VAL A 81 17.49 10.68 -15.18
CA VAL A 81 16.10 11.18 -15.24
C VAL A 81 15.12 10.15 -14.67
N LEU A 82 15.30 8.88 -15.01
CA LEU A 82 14.47 7.79 -14.51
C LEU A 82 14.59 7.64 -12.98
N LEU A 83 15.79 7.80 -12.41
CA LEU A 83 16.00 7.82 -10.96
C LEU A 83 15.25 8.96 -10.29
N VAL A 84 15.21 10.16 -10.89
CA VAL A 84 14.40 11.28 -10.37
C VAL A 84 12.92 10.91 -10.36
N VAL A 85 12.40 10.28 -11.42
CA VAL A 85 11.01 9.83 -11.47
C VAL A 85 10.71 8.76 -10.41
N ILE A 86 11.64 7.83 -10.18
CA ILE A 86 11.54 6.84 -9.11
C ILE A 86 11.46 7.53 -7.75
N VAL A 87 12.31 8.51 -7.46
CA VAL A 87 12.29 9.28 -6.21
C VAL A 87 10.94 9.99 -6.02
N ILE A 88 10.40 10.61 -7.07
CA ILE A 88 9.08 11.24 -7.03
C ILE A 88 7.99 10.20 -6.71
N GLY A 89 8.04 9.03 -7.36
CA GLY A 89 7.13 7.92 -7.09
C GLY A 89 7.21 7.43 -5.65
N LEU A 90 8.41 7.31 -5.10
CA LEU A 90 8.63 6.92 -3.69
C LEU A 90 8.05 7.96 -2.73
N ILE A 91 8.26 9.25 -2.99
CA ILE A 91 7.69 10.33 -2.17
C ILE A 91 6.17 10.27 -2.19
N LEU A 92 5.55 10.10 -3.36
CA LEU A 92 4.09 9.97 -3.47
C LEU A 92 3.58 8.71 -2.76
N GLY A 93 4.29 7.59 -2.89
CA GLY A 93 3.97 6.35 -2.19
C GLY A 93 4.02 6.52 -0.67
N LEU A 94 5.07 7.17 -0.15
CA LEU A 94 5.23 7.48 1.27
C LEU A 94 4.15 8.42 1.79
N VAL A 95 3.83 9.49 1.04
CA VAL A 95 2.74 10.39 1.42
C VAL A 95 1.41 9.64 1.40
N GLY A 96 1.21 8.73 0.45
CA GLY A 96 0.04 7.86 0.39
C GLY A 96 -0.08 6.93 1.59
N LEU A 97 1.03 6.30 2.00
CA LEU A 97 1.14 5.45 3.18
C LEU A 97 0.86 6.21 4.47
N LEU A 98 1.45 7.40 4.63
CA LEU A 98 1.22 8.25 5.79
C LEU A 98 -0.24 8.67 5.91
N ALA A 99 -0.88 8.99 4.78
CA ALA A 99 -2.30 9.34 4.76
C ALA A 99 -3.19 8.13 5.09
N LEU A 100 -2.89 6.94 4.56
CA LEU A 100 -3.58 5.70 4.93
C LEU A 100 -3.41 5.36 6.42
N HIS A 101 -2.20 5.48 6.96
CA HIS A 101 -1.95 5.19 8.36
C HIS A 101 -2.71 6.17 9.28
N LYS A 102 -2.73 7.47 8.93
CA LYS A 102 -3.54 8.47 9.65
C LYS A 102 -5.05 8.23 9.51
N GLY A 103 -5.49 7.68 8.38
CA GLY A 103 -6.89 7.34 8.10
C GLY A 103 -7.33 5.96 8.59
N ARG A 104 -6.46 5.18 9.24
CA ARG A 104 -6.71 3.76 9.54
C ARG A 104 -7.97 3.53 10.39
N ASP A 105 -8.30 4.50 11.24
CA ASP A 105 -9.43 4.43 12.17
C ASP A 105 -10.74 4.96 11.55
N GLU A 106 -10.72 5.47 10.30
CA GLU A 106 -11.90 6.07 9.63
C GLU A 106 -12.99 5.06 9.26
N PHE A 107 -12.65 3.77 9.13
CA PHE A 107 -13.56 2.69 8.69
C PHE A 107 -13.68 1.54 9.71
N GLY A 108 -13.30 1.79 10.97
CA GLY A 108 -13.45 0.85 12.08
C GLY A 108 -12.24 -0.09 12.30
N PRO A 109 -12.28 -0.92 13.36
CA PRO A 109 -11.11 -1.67 13.84
C PRO A 109 -10.62 -2.75 12.86
N ALA A 110 -11.54 -3.33 12.07
CA ALA A 110 -11.18 -4.30 11.05
C ALA A 110 -10.39 -3.67 9.88
N HIS A 111 -10.57 -2.38 9.61
CA HIS A 111 -9.78 -1.64 8.64
C HIS A 111 -8.41 -1.27 9.21
N ALA A 112 -8.39 -0.74 10.45
CA ALA A 112 -7.16 -0.38 11.14
C ALA A 112 -6.17 -1.55 11.24
N GLN A 113 -6.65 -2.73 11.65
CA GLN A 113 -5.82 -3.92 11.77
C GLN A 113 -5.21 -4.37 10.42
N LYS A 114 -5.97 -4.26 9.33
CA LYS A 114 -5.47 -4.63 7.99
C LYS A 114 -4.43 -3.64 7.47
N ILE A 115 -4.61 -2.36 7.74
CA ILE A 115 -3.61 -1.34 7.40
C ILE A 115 -2.33 -1.55 8.20
N ASP A 116 -2.43 -1.81 9.51
CA ASP A 116 -1.26 -2.03 10.35
C ASP A 116 -0.47 -3.29 9.92
N HIS A 117 -1.16 -4.41 9.68
CA HIS A 117 -0.50 -5.60 9.13
C HIS A 117 0.10 -5.35 7.74
N GLY A 118 -0.60 -4.61 6.87
CA GLY A 118 -0.12 -4.24 5.54
C GLY A 118 1.14 -3.40 5.60
N LEU A 119 1.20 -2.45 6.51
CA LEU A 119 2.35 -1.57 6.69
C LEU A 119 3.58 -2.35 7.16
N ILE A 120 3.41 -3.28 8.11
CA ILE A 120 4.49 -4.17 8.57
C ILE A 120 5.00 -5.03 7.41
N VAL A 121 4.09 -5.66 6.67
CA VAL A 121 4.42 -6.49 5.50
C VAL A 121 5.13 -5.68 4.42
N LEU A 122 4.73 -4.44 4.19
CA LEU A 122 5.39 -3.56 3.23
C LEU A 122 6.81 -3.18 3.67
N ILE A 123 7.02 -2.85 4.94
CA ILE A 123 8.36 -2.51 5.47
C ILE A 123 9.30 -3.70 5.28
N ILE A 124 8.85 -4.90 5.65
CA ILE A 124 9.60 -6.15 5.41
C ILE A 124 9.80 -6.36 3.89
N GLY A 125 8.79 -6.04 3.09
CA GLY A 125 8.79 -6.13 1.63
C GLY A 125 9.71 -5.17 0.89
N ILE A 126 10.14 -4.09 1.54
CA ILE A 126 11.14 -3.18 0.97
C ILE A 126 12.54 -3.62 1.43
N ILE A 127 12.69 -3.93 2.73
CA ILE A 127 14.01 -4.23 3.32
C ILE A 127 14.55 -5.58 2.84
N VAL A 128 13.75 -6.65 2.93
CA VAL A 128 14.27 -8.01 2.68
C VAL A 128 14.61 -8.21 1.20
N PRO A 129 13.74 -7.87 0.23
CA PRO A 129 14.11 -7.93 -1.19
C PRO A 129 15.26 -6.99 -1.55
N GLY A 130 15.36 -5.81 -0.91
CA GLY A 130 16.48 -4.90 -1.06
C GLY A 130 17.83 -5.52 -0.70
N VAL A 131 17.89 -6.21 0.46
CA VAL A 131 19.09 -6.93 0.90
C VAL A 131 19.41 -8.12 0.01
N VAL A 132 18.41 -8.94 -0.34
CA VAL A 132 18.59 -10.12 -1.20
C VAL A 132 19.14 -9.72 -2.57
N SER A 133 18.57 -8.66 -3.17
CA SER A 133 19.03 -8.18 -4.48
C SER A 133 20.42 -7.54 -4.38
N GLY A 134 20.68 -6.77 -3.31
CA GLY A 134 21.99 -6.18 -3.03
C GLY A 134 23.13 -7.20 -2.88
N ILE A 135 22.86 -8.36 -2.28
CA ILE A 135 23.82 -9.48 -2.18
C ILE A 135 24.06 -10.13 -3.54
N GLY A 136 23.02 -10.25 -4.37
CA GLY A 136 23.11 -10.82 -5.72
C GLY A 136 23.66 -9.88 -6.79
N GLY A 137 24.02 -8.64 -6.41
CA GLY A 137 24.47 -7.61 -7.33
C GLY A 137 23.36 -7.02 -8.20
N THR A 138 22.11 -7.44 -8.04
CA THR A 138 20.97 -6.93 -8.82
C THR A 138 20.30 -5.80 -8.06
N SER A 139 20.09 -4.64 -8.68
CA SER A 139 19.39 -3.56 -8.00
C SER A 139 17.90 -3.90 -7.87
N ALA A 140 17.34 -3.73 -6.68
CA ALA A 140 15.98 -4.11 -6.28
C ALA A 140 14.85 -3.29 -6.95
N GLY A 141 15.07 -2.76 -8.16
CA GLY A 141 14.07 -1.97 -8.86
C GLY A 141 14.35 -1.94 -10.36
N GLY A 142 13.77 -2.89 -11.10
CA GLY A 142 13.51 -2.85 -12.55
C GLY A 142 14.71 -2.83 -13.50
N LEU A 143 15.75 -2.08 -13.18
CA LEU A 143 16.95 -1.87 -13.96
C LEU A 143 18.02 -2.80 -13.39
N GLY A 144 18.01 -4.04 -13.89
CA GLY A 144 19.10 -4.98 -13.67
C GLY A 144 20.44 -4.29 -13.93
N THR A 145 21.46 -4.72 -13.20
CA THR A 145 22.87 -4.40 -13.43
C THR A 145 23.10 -3.80 -14.81
N VAL A 146 23.29 -2.48 -14.86
CA VAL A 146 23.86 -1.81 -16.02
C VAL A 146 25.37 -2.11 -16.03
N GLY A 147 25.69 -3.40 -15.94
CA GLY A 147 27.00 -3.92 -16.23
C GLY A 147 27.08 -4.04 -17.74
N LEU A 148 28.10 -3.43 -18.33
CA LEU A 148 28.42 -3.62 -19.74
C LEU A 148 28.85 -5.08 -20.05
N SER A 149 28.83 -5.98 -19.05
CA SER A 149 29.08 -7.40 -19.19
C SER A 149 27.77 -8.19 -19.31
N PRO A 150 27.55 -8.95 -20.39
CA PRO A 150 26.41 -9.84 -20.56
C PRO A 150 26.64 -11.15 -19.77
N GLN A 151 26.84 -11.04 -18.46
CA GLN A 151 27.09 -12.20 -17.59
C GLN A 151 26.00 -12.29 -16.53
N ILE A 152 25.10 -13.25 -16.71
CA ILE A 152 24.20 -13.71 -15.65
C ILE A 152 25.02 -14.67 -14.78
N THR A 153 25.01 -14.48 -13.46
CA THR A 153 25.61 -15.41 -12.51
C THR A 153 24.52 -16.23 -11.84
N LEU A 154 24.86 -17.43 -11.34
CA LEU A 154 23.91 -18.25 -10.59
C LEU A 154 23.36 -17.50 -9.36
N VAL A 155 24.25 -16.80 -8.63
CA VAL A 155 23.86 -15.99 -7.47
C VAL A 155 22.93 -14.85 -7.88
N GLY A 156 23.22 -14.16 -8.99
CA GLY A 156 22.37 -13.13 -9.55
C GLY A 156 20.99 -13.66 -9.93
N ALA A 157 20.91 -14.73 -10.72
CA ALA A 157 19.63 -15.31 -11.15
C ALA A 157 18.78 -15.82 -9.98
N LEU A 158 19.40 -16.45 -8.96
CA LEU A 158 18.71 -16.88 -7.75
C LEU A 158 18.24 -15.69 -6.90
N SER A 159 19.03 -14.61 -6.83
CA SER A 159 18.62 -13.38 -6.14
C SER A 159 17.44 -12.69 -6.84
N GLU A 160 17.39 -12.70 -8.18
CA GLU A 160 16.26 -12.15 -8.92
C GLU A 160 14.99 -12.97 -8.72
N LEU A 161 15.10 -14.30 -8.67
CA LEU A 161 13.98 -15.18 -8.37
C LEU A 161 13.47 -14.94 -6.94
N ALA A 162 14.37 -15.02 -5.95
CA ALA A 162 14.00 -14.90 -4.54
C ALA A 162 13.50 -13.48 -4.21
N GLY A 163 14.24 -12.45 -4.62
CA GLY A 163 13.88 -11.04 -4.43
C GLY A 163 12.61 -10.66 -5.20
N GLY A 164 12.46 -11.13 -6.44
CA GLY A 164 11.28 -10.86 -7.26
C GLY A 164 10.01 -11.49 -6.69
N VAL A 165 10.07 -12.78 -6.29
CA VAL A 165 8.94 -13.47 -5.66
C VAL A 165 8.59 -12.83 -4.32
N LEU A 166 9.59 -12.61 -3.46
CA LEU A 166 9.36 -12.06 -2.13
C LEU A 166 8.84 -10.62 -2.20
N GLY A 167 9.40 -9.79 -3.08
CA GLY A 167 8.94 -8.42 -3.32
C GLY A 167 7.50 -8.40 -3.85
N ALA A 168 7.19 -9.22 -4.86
CA ALA A 168 5.84 -9.30 -5.42
C ALA A 168 4.81 -9.79 -4.39
N LEU A 169 5.16 -10.77 -3.56
CA LEU A 169 4.30 -11.25 -2.47
C LEU A 169 4.03 -10.14 -1.47
N LEU A 170 5.07 -9.50 -0.93
CA LEU A 170 4.94 -8.57 0.18
C LEU A 170 4.29 -7.24 -0.26
N VAL A 171 4.70 -6.68 -1.40
CA VAL A 171 4.06 -5.48 -1.96
C VAL A 171 2.63 -5.79 -2.39
N GLY A 172 2.39 -6.94 -3.01
CA GLY A 172 1.06 -7.35 -3.44
C GLY A 172 0.09 -7.60 -2.28
N LEU A 173 0.56 -8.20 -1.19
CA LEU A 173 -0.21 -8.37 0.06
C LEU A 173 -0.58 -7.02 0.67
N PHE A 174 0.38 -6.09 0.74
CA PHE A 174 0.12 -4.71 1.19
C PHE A 174 -0.98 -4.05 0.34
N LEU A 175 -0.85 -4.08 -0.99
CA LEU A 175 -1.81 -3.48 -1.90
C LEU A 175 -3.20 -4.11 -1.79
N LEU A 176 -3.29 -5.40 -1.46
CA LEU A 176 -4.54 -6.11 -1.26
C LEU A 176 -5.20 -5.71 0.06
N TRP A 177 -4.45 -5.73 1.16
CA TRP A 177 -4.97 -5.43 2.48
C TRP A 177 -5.38 -3.98 2.66
N SER A 178 -4.71 -3.03 1.99
CA SER A 178 -5.07 -1.62 2.03
C SER A 178 -6.47 -1.33 1.46
N ILE A 179 -6.92 -2.09 0.46
CA ILE A 179 -8.25 -1.94 -0.14
C ILE A 179 -9.27 -2.96 0.35
N GLU A 180 -8.85 -4.01 1.06
CA GLU A 180 -9.70 -5.17 1.35
C GLU A 180 -10.97 -4.81 2.15
N ALA A 181 -10.86 -3.94 3.16
CA ALA A 181 -12.01 -3.50 3.95
C ALA A 181 -12.95 -2.56 3.16
N LEU A 182 -12.46 -1.96 2.07
CA LEU A 182 -13.14 -0.94 1.28
C LEU A 182 -13.64 -1.48 -0.06
N ALA A 183 -13.25 -2.70 -0.44
CA ALA A 183 -13.52 -3.30 -1.74
C ALA A 183 -14.78 -4.18 -1.70
N THR A 184 -15.53 -4.18 -2.80
CA THR A 184 -16.56 -5.21 -3.04
C THR A 184 -15.88 -6.54 -3.43
N PRO A 185 -16.59 -7.69 -3.40
CA PRO A 185 -16.04 -8.97 -3.83
C PRO A 185 -15.42 -8.93 -5.23
N GLN A 186 -16.05 -8.20 -6.18
CA GLN A 186 -15.54 -8.06 -7.54
C GLN A 186 -14.23 -7.25 -7.60
N ILE A 187 -14.12 -6.17 -6.81
CA ILE A 187 -12.88 -5.37 -6.73
C ILE A 187 -11.77 -6.20 -6.08
N ARG A 188 -12.10 -6.98 -5.05
CA ARG A 188 -11.14 -7.88 -4.38
C ARG A 188 -10.62 -8.98 -5.33
N GLN A 189 -11.49 -9.53 -6.18
CA GLN A 189 -11.09 -10.49 -7.21
C GLN A 189 -10.13 -9.85 -8.23
N ARG A 190 -10.35 -8.60 -8.64
CA ARG A 190 -9.41 -7.86 -9.49
C ARG A 190 -8.06 -7.64 -8.79
N GLY A 191 -8.07 -7.27 -7.51
CA GLY A 191 -6.84 -7.18 -6.71
C GLY A 191 -6.10 -8.51 -6.62
N MET A 192 -6.81 -9.63 -6.49
CA MET A 192 -6.23 -10.98 -6.51
C MET A 192 -5.63 -11.33 -7.87
N MET A 193 -6.29 -10.99 -8.98
CA MET A 193 -5.74 -11.18 -10.32
C MET A 193 -4.46 -10.35 -10.50
N ALA A 194 -4.46 -9.09 -10.07
CA ALA A 194 -3.29 -8.23 -10.10
C ALA A 194 -2.13 -8.80 -9.27
N PHE A 195 -2.44 -9.34 -8.08
CA PHE A 195 -1.49 -10.02 -7.22
C PHE A 195 -0.84 -11.23 -7.91
N ILE A 196 -1.64 -12.12 -8.50
CA ILE A 196 -1.15 -13.30 -9.23
C ILE A 196 -0.27 -12.89 -10.41
N LEU A 197 -0.65 -11.85 -11.17
CA LEU A 197 0.15 -11.33 -12.28
C LEU A 197 1.49 -10.76 -11.80
N GLY A 198 1.51 -10.05 -10.66
CA GLY A 198 2.74 -9.53 -10.07
C GLY A 198 3.66 -10.64 -9.61
N LEU A 199 3.11 -11.69 -8.99
CA LEU A 199 3.85 -12.89 -8.61
C LEU A 199 4.43 -13.60 -9.84
N ALA A 200 3.63 -13.74 -10.89
CA ALA A 200 4.08 -14.31 -12.17
C ALA A 200 5.21 -13.49 -12.79
N ALA A 201 5.17 -12.15 -12.70
CA ALA A 201 6.24 -11.28 -13.17
C ALA A 201 7.57 -11.52 -12.43
N GLY A 202 7.51 -11.71 -11.11
CA GLY A 202 8.68 -12.05 -10.28
C GLY A 202 9.26 -13.43 -10.60
N ILE A 203 8.40 -14.44 -10.73
CA ILE A 203 8.80 -15.82 -11.10
C ILE A 203 9.39 -15.83 -12.51
N ALA A 204 8.71 -15.20 -13.47
CA ALA A 204 9.13 -15.19 -14.87
C ALA A 204 10.52 -14.59 -15.04
N ARG A 205 10.86 -13.54 -14.29
CA ARG A 205 12.21 -12.94 -14.30
C ARG A 205 13.26 -13.96 -13.89
N GLY A 206 13.12 -14.54 -12.71
CA GLY A 206 14.10 -15.49 -12.17
C GLY A 206 14.24 -16.75 -13.03
N VAL A 207 13.12 -17.30 -13.51
CA VAL A 207 13.11 -18.47 -14.40
C VAL A 207 13.77 -18.16 -15.74
N ALA A 208 13.46 -17.00 -16.34
CA ALA A 208 14.10 -16.59 -17.59
C ALA A 208 15.61 -16.36 -17.39
N SER A 209 16.04 -15.75 -16.28
CA SER A 209 17.48 -15.56 -15.99
C SER A 209 18.21 -16.89 -15.82
N LEU A 210 17.60 -17.86 -15.13
CA LEU A 210 18.15 -19.22 -15.03
C LEU A 210 18.18 -19.92 -16.39
N ALA A 211 17.11 -19.81 -17.19
CA ALA A 211 17.07 -20.41 -18.53
C ALA A 211 18.17 -19.85 -19.43
N VAL A 212 18.40 -18.53 -19.41
CA VAL A 212 19.50 -17.89 -20.16
C VAL A 212 20.85 -18.37 -19.64
N LEU A 213 21.04 -18.45 -18.31
CA LEU A 213 22.28 -18.94 -17.70
C LEU A 213 22.65 -20.37 -18.16
N TYR A 214 21.67 -21.27 -18.28
CA TYR A 214 21.92 -22.67 -18.63
C TYR A 214 21.89 -22.97 -20.14
N ALA A 215 21.14 -22.18 -20.92
CA ALA A 215 20.95 -22.44 -22.35
C ALA A 215 21.77 -21.52 -23.26
N VAL A 216 22.25 -20.38 -22.77
CA VAL A 216 22.89 -19.35 -23.59
C VAL A 216 24.34 -19.17 -23.14
N GLY A 217 25.27 -19.64 -23.96
CA GLY A 217 26.70 -19.38 -23.78
C GLY A 217 27.03 -17.89 -24.00
N PRO A 218 28.15 -17.40 -23.45
CA PRO A 218 28.55 -16.01 -23.58
C PRO A 218 28.65 -15.61 -25.07
N PRO A 219 28.22 -14.39 -25.43
CA PRO A 219 28.30 -13.94 -26.81
C PRO A 219 29.77 -13.98 -27.28
N SER A 220 29.99 -14.68 -28.40
CA SER A 220 31.33 -14.93 -28.95
C SER A 220 31.74 -13.89 -29.98
N SER A 221 30.77 -13.13 -30.52
CA SER A 221 31.01 -12.04 -31.44
C SER A 221 29.99 -10.94 -31.28
N ALA A 222 30.47 -9.72 -31.17
CA ALA A 222 29.64 -8.54 -31.09
C ALA A 222 29.06 -8.08 -32.44
N ALA A 223 29.50 -8.67 -33.56
CA ALA A 223 28.90 -8.44 -34.87
C ALA A 223 27.49 -9.06 -34.98
N THR A 224 27.16 -10.03 -34.10
CA THR A 224 25.89 -10.75 -34.14
C THR A 224 24.99 -10.28 -33.00
N LEU A 225 24.29 -9.17 -33.21
CA LEU A 225 23.36 -8.56 -32.25
C LEU A 225 22.30 -9.56 -31.72
N ALA A 226 21.95 -10.56 -32.52
CA ALA A 226 21.06 -11.66 -32.13
C ALA A 226 21.56 -12.49 -30.93
N GLN A 227 22.87 -12.56 -30.68
CA GLN A 227 23.43 -13.27 -29.53
C GLN A 227 23.13 -12.54 -28.19
N PHE A 228 22.80 -11.25 -28.24
CA PHE A 228 22.48 -10.45 -27.05
C PHE A 228 20.99 -10.45 -26.70
N ILE A 229 20.11 -10.82 -27.66
CA ILE A 229 18.66 -10.86 -27.47
C ILE A 229 18.26 -11.74 -26.26
N PRO A 230 18.81 -12.95 -26.05
CA PRO A 230 18.40 -13.77 -24.92
C PRO A 230 18.61 -13.11 -23.56
N TYR A 231 19.63 -12.26 -23.42
CA TYR A 231 19.97 -11.59 -22.16
C TYR A 231 18.99 -10.48 -21.76
N ILE A 232 18.20 -9.95 -22.70
CA ILE A 232 17.15 -8.95 -22.40
C ILE A 232 15.76 -9.56 -22.17
N ILE A 233 15.57 -10.86 -22.49
CA ILE A 233 14.30 -11.56 -22.31
C ILE A 233 13.81 -11.53 -20.85
N PRO A 234 14.65 -11.81 -19.82
CA PRO A 234 14.19 -11.80 -18.44
C PRO A 234 13.62 -10.44 -18.00
N GLY A 235 14.26 -9.35 -18.43
CA GLY A 235 13.82 -7.99 -18.13
C GLY A 235 12.53 -7.62 -18.86
N THR A 236 12.43 -7.91 -20.16
CA THR A 236 11.27 -7.52 -20.97
C THR A 236 10.00 -8.30 -20.63
N VAL A 237 10.10 -9.62 -20.41
CA VAL A 237 8.95 -10.45 -20.03
C VAL A 237 8.44 -10.06 -18.64
N SER A 238 9.35 -9.87 -17.68
CA SER A 238 8.99 -9.44 -16.32
C SER A 238 8.33 -8.06 -16.32
N ALA A 239 8.90 -7.08 -17.02
CA ALA A 239 8.34 -5.75 -17.12
C ALA A 239 6.97 -5.75 -17.79
N GLY A 240 6.76 -6.56 -18.85
CA GLY A 240 5.46 -6.70 -19.49
C GLY A 240 4.38 -7.25 -18.55
N LEU A 241 4.70 -8.29 -17.78
CA LEU A 241 3.79 -8.84 -16.76
C LEU A 241 3.56 -7.86 -15.60
N SER A 242 4.59 -7.12 -15.19
CA SER A 242 4.51 -6.08 -14.16
C SER A 242 3.56 -4.96 -14.58
N ILE A 243 3.68 -4.46 -15.82
CA ILE A 243 2.77 -3.44 -16.37
C ILE A 243 1.32 -3.95 -16.35
N ALA A 244 1.08 -5.19 -16.76
CA ALA A 244 -0.26 -5.78 -16.72
C ALA A 244 -0.79 -5.87 -15.27
N SER A 245 0.04 -6.32 -14.33
CA SER A 245 -0.31 -6.36 -12.89
C SER A 245 -0.65 -4.97 -12.35
N LEU A 246 0.21 -3.98 -12.59
CA LEU A 246 0.04 -2.61 -12.13
C LEU A 246 -1.18 -1.95 -12.76
N ALA A 247 -1.49 -2.23 -14.04
CA ALA A 247 -2.70 -1.74 -14.69
C ALA A 247 -3.96 -2.29 -14.02
N VAL A 248 -3.99 -3.59 -13.67
CA VAL A 248 -5.12 -4.18 -12.94
C VAL A 248 -5.21 -3.61 -11.51
N TRP A 249 -4.09 -3.39 -10.83
CA TRP A 249 -4.05 -2.70 -9.54
C TRP A 249 -4.63 -1.29 -9.64
N TYR A 250 -4.22 -0.51 -10.65
CA TYR A 250 -4.75 0.82 -10.88
C TYR A 250 -6.28 0.80 -11.06
N LEU A 251 -6.81 -0.15 -11.84
CA LEU A 251 -8.25 -0.31 -12.02
C LEU A 251 -8.97 -0.68 -10.72
N ALA A 252 -8.36 -1.50 -9.86
CA ALA A 252 -8.92 -1.84 -8.55
C ALA A 252 -8.97 -0.61 -7.64
N TYR A 253 -7.88 0.16 -7.55
CA TYR A 253 -7.82 1.39 -6.73
C TYR A 253 -8.75 2.48 -7.26
N LYS A 254 -8.82 2.67 -8.58
CA LYS A 254 -9.77 3.59 -9.22
C LYS A 254 -11.20 3.22 -8.88
N ALA A 255 -11.54 1.92 -8.93
CA ALA A 255 -12.89 1.46 -8.57
C ALA A 255 -13.25 1.79 -7.12
N VAL A 256 -12.30 1.65 -6.17
CA VAL A 256 -12.51 2.07 -4.77
C VAL A 256 -12.65 3.59 -4.66
N LEU A 257 -11.80 4.37 -5.33
CA LEU A 257 -11.90 5.84 -5.34
C LEU A 257 -13.22 6.33 -5.95
N ASP A 258 -13.74 5.65 -6.97
CA ASP A 258 -15.03 6.02 -7.56
C ASP A 258 -16.19 5.72 -6.59
N ARG A 259 -16.06 4.76 -5.66
CA ARG A 259 -17.04 4.56 -4.57
C ARG A 259 -17.03 5.71 -3.57
N PHE A 260 -15.86 6.26 -3.27
CA PHE A 260 -15.74 7.49 -2.46
C PHE A 260 -16.43 8.67 -3.13
N LYS A 261 -16.20 8.87 -4.43
CA LYS A 261 -16.88 9.93 -5.21
C LYS A 261 -18.39 9.76 -5.27
N ARG A 262 -18.88 8.51 -5.33
CA ARG A 262 -20.31 8.20 -5.28
C ARG A 262 -20.91 8.31 -3.87
N GLY A 263 -20.09 8.55 -2.84
CA GLY A 263 -20.53 8.68 -1.46
C GLY A 263 -20.97 7.37 -0.80
N GLU A 264 -20.65 6.22 -1.42
CA GLU A 264 -20.91 4.87 -0.86
C GLU A 264 -20.00 4.57 0.34
N LEU A 265 -18.79 5.16 0.34
CA LEU A 265 -17.83 5.09 1.42
C LEU A 265 -17.75 6.47 2.04
N ARG A 266 -18.14 6.58 3.32
CA ARG A 266 -18.00 7.81 4.10
C ARG A 266 -17.16 7.48 5.31
N ALA A 267 -16.07 8.24 5.48
CA ALA A 267 -15.27 8.14 6.69
C ALA A 267 -16.17 8.45 7.89
N ALA A 268 -16.00 7.69 8.98
CA ALA A 268 -16.51 8.14 10.26
C ALA A 268 -15.96 9.55 10.50
N PRO A 269 -16.78 10.52 10.98
CA PRO A 269 -16.23 11.80 11.38
C PRO A 269 -15.04 11.51 12.31
N PRO A 270 -13.93 12.27 12.20
CA PRO A 270 -12.84 12.12 13.15
C PRO A 270 -13.50 12.10 14.52
N ALA A 271 -13.05 11.21 15.41
CA ALA A 271 -13.38 11.35 16.81
C ALA A 271 -12.85 12.73 17.19
N ILE A 272 -13.67 13.76 16.99
CA ILE A 272 -13.65 14.97 17.78
C ILE A 272 -13.63 14.32 19.15
N MET A 273 -12.52 14.47 19.87
CA MET A 273 -12.63 14.52 21.31
C MET A 273 -13.70 15.57 21.51
N MET A 274 -14.97 15.14 21.55
CA MET A 274 -16.02 15.95 22.10
C MET A 274 -15.36 16.36 23.40
N PRO A 275 -15.10 17.66 23.64
CA PRO A 275 -14.82 18.06 25.00
C PRO A 275 -15.92 17.37 25.80
N PRO A 276 -15.56 16.57 26.82
CA PRO A 276 -16.47 15.65 27.49
C PRO A 276 -17.81 16.35 27.62
N PRO A 277 -18.93 15.74 27.18
CA PRO A 277 -20.20 16.42 26.93
C PRO A 277 -20.70 17.07 28.21
N TYR A 278 -20.20 18.28 28.49
CA TYR A 278 -20.08 18.83 29.83
C TYR A 278 -19.41 17.84 30.83
N PRO A 279 -18.82 18.30 31.95
CA PRO A 279 -18.80 17.41 33.10
C PRO A 279 -20.26 16.91 33.29
N PRO A 280 -20.50 15.62 33.60
CA PRO A 280 -21.84 15.23 34.04
C PRO A 280 -22.24 16.26 35.08
N ALA A 281 -23.38 16.93 34.89
CA ALA A 281 -23.91 17.83 35.90
C ALA A 281 -23.74 17.07 37.20
N TYR A 282 -22.91 17.62 38.11
CA TYR A 282 -22.65 17.00 39.40
C TYR A 282 -24.04 16.62 39.89
N TYR A 283 -24.32 15.31 39.96
CA TYR A 283 -25.45 14.86 40.73
C TYR A 283 -25.20 15.53 42.08
N PRO A 284 -26.13 16.36 42.60
CA PRO A 284 -26.04 16.72 43.99
C PRO A 284 -25.96 15.38 44.68
N TYR A 285 -24.85 15.11 45.36
CA TYR A 285 -24.77 13.98 46.28
C TYR A 285 -26.08 14.00 47.05
N PRO A 286 -26.79 12.87 47.21
CA PRO A 286 -27.92 12.83 48.11
C PRO A 286 -27.39 13.38 49.43
N GLN A 287 -27.86 14.57 49.80
CA GLN A 287 -27.51 15.19 51.06
C GLN A 287 -27.77 14.12 52.11
N PRO A 288 -26.84 13.85 53.05
CA PRO A 288 -27.13 12.96 54.17
C PRO A 288 -28.47 13.39 54.73
N TYR A 289 -29.44 12.48 54.72
CA TYR A 289 -30.78 12.76 55.24
C TYR A 289 -30.59 13.17 56.69
N VAL A 290 -30.63 14.47 56.96
CA VAL A 290 -30.66 14.97 58.32
C VAL A 290 -32.01 14.51 58.84
N PRO A 291 -32.07 13.63 59.85
CA PRO A 291 -33.34 13.18 60.38
C PRO A 291 -34.11 14.42 60.81
N GLN A 292 -35.25 14.64 60.16
CA GLN A 292 -36.17 15.69 60.55
C GLN A 292 -36.52 15.45 62.03
N PRO A 293 -36.39 16.45 62.92
CA PRO A 293 -36.79 16.27 64.31
C PRO A 293 -38.22 15.74 64.34
N ALA A 294 -38.45 14.67 65.11
CA ALA A 294 -39.78 14.11 65.26
C ALA A 294 -40.78 15.22 65.62
N PRO A 295 -41.97 15.26 65.02
CA PRO A 295 -43.00 16.21 65.42
C PRO A 295 -43.23 16.11 66.93
N PRO A 296 -43.44 17.23 67.65
CA PRO A 296 -43.80 17.15 69.05
C PRO A 296 -45.05 16.28 69.21
N PRO A 297 -45.16 15.48 70.28
CA PRO A 297 -46.32 14.62 70.49
C PRO A 297 -47.61 15.45 70.49
N PRO A 298 -48.74 14.90 70.02
CA PRO A 298 -50.02 15.58 70.06
C PRO A 298 -50.31 16.08 71.48
N ALA A 299 -50.75 17.33 71.60
CA ALA A 299 -51.22 17.85 72.88
C ALA A 299 -52.36 16.98 73.40
N GLU A 300 -52.29 16.55 74.66
CA GLU A 300 -53.39 15.84 75.31
C GLU A 300 -54.67 16.70 75.24
N PRO A 301 -55.84 16.08 75.01
CA PRO A 301 -57.10 16.80 75.07
C PRO A 301 -57.25 17.44 76.46
N PRO A 302 -57.76 18.69 76.55
CA PRO A 302 -58.04 19.31 77.84
C PRO A 302 -59.02 18.42 78.64
N PRO A 303 -58.83 18.29 79.97
CA PRO A 303 -59.71 17.49 80.82
C PRO A 303 -61.17 17.92 80.64
N ALA A 304 -62.07 16.94 80.50
CA ALA A 304 -63.50 17.20 80.46
C ALA A 304 -63.91 18.01 81.70
N SER A 305 -64.50 19.18 81.47
CA SER A 305 -65.09 20.00 82.53
C SER A 305 -66.19 19.21 83.25
N PRO A 306 -66.22 19.19 84.59
CA PRO A 306 -67.20 18.43 85.34
C PRO A 306 -68.62 18.94 85.07
N PRO A 307 -69.63 18.03 85.06
CA PRO A 307 -71.01 18.42 84.87
C PRO A 307 -71.50 19.33 86.03
N PRO A 308 -72.38 20.31 85.74
CA PRO A 308 -73.00 21.15 86.77
C PRO A 308 -74.00 20.34 87.62
N ASN A 309 -73.86 20.36 88.95
CA ASN A 309 -74.87 19.84 89.89
C ASN A 309 -76.11 20.76 89.94
N PRO A 310 -77.30 20.16 90.05
CA PRO A 310 -78.06 20.20 91.31
C PRO A 310 -78.27 18.82 91.96
#